data_AF-A0A955X200-F1
#
_entry.id   AF-A0A955X200-F1
#
_cell.length_a   1.000
_cell.length_b   1.000
_cell.length_c   1.000
_cell.angle_alpha   90.00
_cell.angle_beta   90.00
_cell.angle_gamma   90.00
#
_symmetry.space_group_name_H-M   'P 1'
#
loop_
_entity.id
_entity.type
_entity.pdbx_description
1 polymer ?
#
loop_
_entity_poly.entity_id
_entity_poly.type
_entity_poly.pdbx_seq_one_letter_code
_entity_poly.pdbx_strand_id
1 'polypeptide(L)'
;AILSLNTIAHTVGAAGAGAQAQAVFGDAWITASSAVLTVLILVFSEIIPKTLGAAFWRQLAPLVASTLTPMMVVMYPFVRLSEAITRLVSGGHGHGAMSREEFEAMADVGREHGVLAERESLTIKNLFEFADLQVQDALTPRTVLFTFPADQTVGGVIAAHSELPYARIPLRDPARPEHTEHYVLRADVLSAAAHDEHERPLRSLARPLRQVTPELGLADLLQTFQASGEHIAAVKDEYGGLVGVISLEDVIESLLGIEIVDEVDKVSDLQAWARTKALAPPE
;
A
#
# COMPACT_ATOMS: atom_id res chain seq x y z
N ALA A 1 6.09 -3.20 31.45
CA ALA A 1 5.45 -2.84 32.73
C ALA A 1 4.16 -3.63 32.95
N ILE A 2 3.11 -3.44 32.15
CA ILE A 2 1.80 -4.13 32.31
C ILE A 2 1.98 -5.65 32.29
N LEU A 3 2.59 -6.19 31.23
CA LEU A 3 2.81 -7.64 31.10
C LEU A 3 3.64 -8.19 32.26
N SER A 4 4.74 -7.53 32.62
CA SER A 4 5.62 -7.94 33.72
C SER A 4 4.87 -8.00 35.05
N LEU A 5 4.10 -6.96 35.37
CA LEU A 5 3.31 -6.91 36.59
C LEU A 5 2.24 -8.01 36.60
N ASN A 6 1.57 -8.25 35.46
CA ASN A 6 0.59 -9.30 35.33
C ASN A 6 1.21 -10.68 35.60
N THR A 7 2.33 -11.00 34.96
CA THR A 7 3.03 -12.26 35.16
C THR A 7 3.50 -12.45 36.61
N ILE A 8 4.03 -11.40 37.24
CA ILE A 8 4.45 -11.44 38.65
C ILE A 8 3.24 -11.69 39.55
N ALA A 9 2.16 -10.91 39.36
CA ALA A 9 0.95 -11.01 40.18
C ALA A 9 0.33 -12.41 40.10
N HIS A 10 0.23 -13.00 38.91
CA HIS A 10 -0.28 -14.35 38.74
C HIS A 10 0.63 -15.42 39.34
N THR A 11 1.94 -15.32 39.12
CA THR A 11 2.89 -16.33 39.59
C THR A 11 2.98 -16.31 41.12
N VAL A 12 3.16 -15.13 41.71
CA VAL A 12 3.25 -14.95 43.17
C VAL A 12 1.89 -15.22 43.83
N GLY A 13 0.80 -14.75 43.22
CA GLY A 13 -0.55 -14.98 43.73
C GLY A 13 -0.93 -16.45 43.73
N ALA A 14 -0.66 -17.17 42.64
CA ALA A 14 -0.92 -18.61 42.56
C ALA A 14 -0.04 -19.42 43.52
N ALA A 15 1.26 -19.11 43.59
CA ALA A 15 2.17 -19.77 44.53
C ALA A 15 1.78 -19.53 45.99
N GLY A 16 1.41 -18.28 46.35
CA GLY A 16 0.96 -17.92 47.68
C GLY A 16 -0.36 -18.59 48.07
N ALA A 17 -1.35 -18.55 47.18
CA ALA A 17 -2.63 -19.22 47.40
C ALA A 17 -2.47 -20.74 47.47
N GLY A 18 -1.59 -21.34 46.67
CA GLY A 18 -1.24 -22.75 46.75
C GLY A 18 -0.58 -23.13 48.08
N ALA A 19 0.38 -22.34 48.56
CA ALA A 19 1.02 -22.55 49.86
C ALA A 19 0.02 -22.44 51.03
N GLN A 20 -0.93 -21.50 50.96
CA GLN A 20 -1.99 -21.37 51.95
C GLN A 20 -3.00 -22.53 51.87
N ALA A 21 -3.37 -22.96 50.66
CA ALA A 21 -4.24 -24.11 50.48
C ALA A 21 -3.61 -25.38 51.05
N GLN A 22 -2.30 -25.57 50.85
CA GLN A 22 -1.55 -26.65 51.48
C GLN A 22 -1.56 -26.55 53.01
N ALA A 23 -1.31 -25.37 53.57
CA ALA A 23 -1.26 -25.16 55.01
C ALA A 23 -2.62 -25.43 55.71
N VAL A 24 -3.74 -25.09 55.05
CA VAL A 24 -5.09 -25.18 55.63
C VAL A 24 -5.78 -26.51 55.33
N PHE A 25 -5.67 -27.00 54.10
CA PHE A 25 -6.41 -28.18 53.63
C PHE A 25 -5.56 -29.44 53.50
N GLY A 26 -4.23 -29.32 53.64
CA GLY A 26 -3.29 -30.43 53.52
C GLY A 26 -3.04 -30.89 52.09
N ASP A 27 -2.10 -31.82 51.93
CA ASP A 27 -1.54 -32.19 50.62
C ASP A 27 -2.56 -32.78 49.65
N ALA A 28 -3.60 -33.45 50.17
CA ALA A 28 -4.62 -34.10 49.35
C ALA A 28 -5.46 -33.12 48.52
N TRP A 29 -5.57 -31.86 48.95
CA TRP A 29 -6.43 -30.87 48.28
C TRP A 29 -5.67 -29.91 47.38
N ILE A 30 -4.33 -29.90 47.41
CA ILE A 30 -3.48 -28.97 46.65
C ILE A 30 -3.81 -29.01 45.15
N THR A 31 -3.96 -30.20 44.58
CA THR A 31 -4.24 -30.36 43.15
C THR A 31 -5.60 -29.80 42.78
N ALA A 32 -6.63 -30.11 43.58
CA ALA A 32 -7.98 -29.62 43.35
C ALA A 32 -8.07 -28.09 43.53
N SER A 33 -7.49 -27.56 44.61
CA SER A 33 -7.46 -26.12 44.87
C SER A 33 -6.68 -25.36 43.80
N SER A 34 -5.56 -25.91 43.31
CA SER A 34 -4.77 -25.31 42.24
C SER A 34 -5.56 -25.27 40.93
N ALA A 35 -6.23 -26.37 40.56
CA ALA A 35 -7.05 -26.41 39.35
C ALA A 35 -8.19 -25.40 39.38
N VAL A 36 -8.90 -25.31 40.51
CA VAL A 36 -9.97 -24.31 40.70
C VAL A 36 -9.40 -22.89 40.65
N LEU A 37 -8.29 -22.64 41.33
CA LEU A 37 -7.64 -21.33 41.34
C LEU A 37 -7.19 -20.91 39.92
N THR A 38 -6.65 -21.82 39.12
CA THR A 38 -6.28 -21.54 37.73
C THR A 38 -7.49 -21.10 36.91
N VAL A 39 -8.62 -21.80 37.02
CA VAL A 39 -9.87 -21.40 36.33
C VAL A 39 -10.34 -20.03 36.81
N LEU A 40 -10.30 -19.77 38.11
CA LEU A 40 -10.69 -18.47 38.67
C LEU A 40 -9.79 -17.34 38.16
N ILE A 41 -8.48 -17.54 38.13
CA ILE A 41 -7.53 -16.56 37.59
C ILE A 41 -7.83 -16.28 36.12
N LEU A 42 -8.00 -17.33 35.30
CA LEU A 42 -8.31 -17.17 33.88
C LEU A 42 -9.61 -16.39 33.66
N VAL A 43 -10.68 -16.72 34.38
CA VAL A 43 -11.98 -16.07 34.18
C VAL A 43 -11.97 -14.65 34.71
N PHE A 44 -11.62 -14.46 35.99
CA PHE A 44 -11.82 -13.19 36.69
C PHE A 44 -10.69 -12.18 36.50
N SER A 45 -9.47 -12.65 36.31
CA SER A 45 -8.30 -11.77 36.18
C SER A 45 -7.83 -11.62 34.73
N GLU A 46 -8.23 -12.51 33.83
CA GLU A 46 -7.75 -12.50 32.44
C GLU A 46 -8.87 -12.24 31.43
N ILE A 47 -9.85 -13.15 31.31
CA ILE A 47 -10.91 -13.07 30.29
C ILE A 47 -11.80 -11.86 30.54
N ILE A 48 -12.46 -11.78 31.71
CA ILE A 48 -13.43 -10.71 31.99
C ILE A 48 -12.79 -9.31 31.89
N PRO A 49 -11.63 -9.02 32.54
CA PRO A 49 -11.04 -7.69 32.47
C PRO A 49 -10.58 -7.30 31.07
N LYS A 50 -10.00 -8.24 30.30
CA LYS A 50 -9.58 -7.97 28.91
C LYS A 50 -10.78 -7.70 28.00
N THR A 51 -11.85 -8.47 28.13
CA THR A 51 -13.09 -8.25 27.37
C THR A 51 -13.73 -6.91 27.70
N LEU A 52 -13.80 -6.54 28.99
CA LEU A 52 -14.29 -5.22 29.39
C LEU A 52 -13.41 -4.09 28.86
N GLY A 53 -12.08 -4.28 28.90
CA GLY A 53 -11.11 -3.35 28.33
C GLY A 53 -11.35 -3.13 26.83
N ALA A 54 -11.56 -4.19 26.05
CA ALA A 54 -11.81 -4.09 24.62
C ALA A 54 -13.17 -3.45 24.30
N ALA A 55 -14.23 -3.84 25.01
CA ALA A 55 -15.59 -3.35 24.74
C ALA A 55 -15.83 -1.91 25.22
N PHE A 56 -15.22 -1.50 26.34
CA PHE A 56 -15.49 -0.22 27.01
C PHE A 56 -14.25 0.68 27.15
N TRP A 57 -13.25 0.52 26.26
CA TRP A 57 -11.96 1.22 26.35
C TRP A 57 -12.09 2.74 26.51
N ARG A 58 -13.06 3.37 25.82
CA ARG A 58 -13.27 4.83 25.87
C ARG A 58 -13.65 5.34 27.26
N GLN A 59 -14.44 4.57 28.00
CA GLN A 59 -14.93 4.94 29.33
C GLN A 59 -13.91 4.62 30.41
N LEU A 60 -13.16 3.52 30.23
CA LEU A 60 -12.12 3.08 31.16
C LEU A 60 -10.81 3.86 31.01
N ALA A 61 -10.53 4.42 29.82
CA ALA A 61 -9.26 5.08 29.50
C ALA A 61 -8.81 6.15 30.52
N PRO A 62 -9.65 7.09 31.01
CA PRO A 62 -9.19 8.11 31.95
C PRO A 62 -8.73 7.54 33.29
N LEU A 63 -9.48 6.56 33.83
CA LEU A 63 -9.16 5.90 35.09
C LEU A 63 -7.90 5.03 34.95
N VAL A 64 -7.83 4.26 33.87
CA VAL A 64 -6.70 3.37 33.56
C VAL A 64 -5.44 4.20 33.34
N ALA A 65 -5.48 5.31 32.60
CA ALA A 65 -4.33 6.17 32.40
C ALA A 65 -3.77 6.74 33.73
N SER A 66 -4.66 7.18 34.63
CA SER A 66 -4.28 7.69 35.95
C SER A 66 -3.60 6.62 36.82
N THR A 67 -4.10 5.38 36.80
CA THR A 67 -3.52 4.26 37.57
C THR A 67 -2.26 3.67 36.94
N LEU A 68 -2.15 3.69 35.61
CA LEU A 68 -0.96 3.21 34.89
C LEU A 68 0.27 4.07 35.15
N THR A 69 0.12 5.38 35.33
CA THR A 69 1.24 6.31 35.51
C THR A 69 2.12 5.97 36.73
N PRO A 70 1.59 5.89 37.97
CA PRO A 70 2.39 5.49 39.13
C PRO A 70 2.89 4.04 39.01
N MET A 71 2.09 3.13 38.43
CA MET A 71 2.49 1.75 38.19
C MET A 71 3.72 1.65 37.29
N MET A 72 3.80 2.46 36.23
CA MET A 72 4.96 2.52 35.34
C MET A 72 6.21 2.99 36.07
N VAL A 73 6.10 3.95 36.99
CA VAL A 73 7.23 4.43 37.81
C VAL A 73 7.77 3.30 38.68
N VAL A 74 6.89 2.57 39.38
CA VAL A 74 7.28 1.44 40.24
C VAL A 74 7.89 0.29 39.42
N MET A 75 7.36 0.04 38.23
CA MET A 75 7.83 -1.01 37.33
C MET A 75 9.06 -0.60 36.50
N TYR A 76 9.43 0.67 36.47
CA TYR A 76 10.54 1.19 35.67
C TYR A 76 11.88 0.45 35.86
N PRO A 77 12.36 0.16 37.09
CA PRO A 77 13.60 -0.59 37.28
C PRO A 77 13.54 -2.00 36.68
N PHE A 78 12.40 -2.68 36.77
CA PHE A 78 12.20 -4.00 36.17
C PHE A 78 12.14 -3.93 34.64
N VAL A 79 11.55 -2.88 34.08
CA VAL A 79 11.54 -2.65 32.64
C VAL A 79 12.96 -2.42 32.11
N ARG A 80 13.76 -1.57 32.78
CA ARG A 80 15.18 -1.35 32.45
C ARG A 80 16.00 -2.64 32.50
N LEU A 81 15.76 -3.49 33.51
CA LEU A 81 16.42 -4.79 33.62
C LEU A 81 16.02 -5.71 32.46
N SER A 82 14.72 -5.77 32.14
CA SER A 82 14.21 -6.55 31.01
C SER A 82 14.82 -6.08 29.69
N GLU A 83 14.88 -4.77 29.44
CA GLU A 83 15.52 -4.19 28.26
C GLU A 83 17.00 -4.55 28.17
N ALA A 84 17.72 -4.54 29.29
CA ALA A 84 19.13 -4.95 29.33
C ALA A 84 19.29 -6.42 28.93
N ILE A 85 18.46 -7.32 29.48
CA ILE A 85 18.45 -8.74 29.11
C ILE A 85 18.13 -8.89 27.62
N THR A 86 17.09 -8.21 27.14
CA THR A 86 16.70 -8.25 25.72
C THR A 86 17.84 -7.79 24.82
N ARG A 87 18.55 -6.70 25.14
CA ARG A 87 19.69 -6.21 24.34
C ARG A 87 20.85 -7.18 24.30
N LEU A 88 21.11 -7.89 25.41
CA LEU A 88 22.11 -8.95 25.48
C LEU A 88 21.73 -10.13 24.57
N VAL A 89 20.45 -10.48 24.50
CA VAL A 89 19.95 -11.58 23.67
C VAL A 89 19.83 -11.18 22.18
N SER A 90 19.42 -9.95 21.87
CA SER A 90 19.23 -9.45 20.50
C SER A 90 20.52 -8.93 19.84
N GLY A 91 21.66 -8.98 20.54
CA GLY A 91 22.94 -8.51 20.01
C GLY A 91 22.98 -6.99 19.75
N GLY A 92 22.18 -6.20 20.47
CA GLY A 92 22.15 -4.75 20.31
C GLY A 92 21.31 -4.22 19.14
N HIS A 93 20.67 -5.09 18.33
CA HIS A 93 19.64 -4.65 17.40
C HIS A 93 18.41 -4.24 18.24
N GLY A 94 18.21 -2.93 18.38
CA GLY A 94 17.14 -2.38 19.19
C GLY A 94 15.77 -2.77 18.64
N HIS A 95 14.83 -3.09 19.53
CA HIS A 95 13.39 -3.12 19.23
C HIS A 95 12.87 -1.68 19.05
N GLY A 96 13.41 -0.98 18.05
CA GLY A 96 13.21 0.44 17.83
C GLY A 96 12.40 0.67 16.56
N ALA A 97 11.17 1.14 16.75
CA ALA A 97 10.15 1.43 15.74
C ALA A 97 9.50 0.20 15.11
N MET A 98 8.18 0.29 14.96
CA MET A 98 7.38 -0.73 14.29
C MET A 98 7.85 -0.83 12.82
N SER A 99 8.12 -2.03 12.34
CA SER A 99 8.59 -2.25 10.98
C SER A 99 7.43 -2.21 9.96
N ARG A 100 7.74 -2.13 8.66
CA ARG A 100 6.72 -2.20 7.60
C ARG A 100 6.00 -3.54 7.65
N GLU A 101 6.75 -4.62 7.87
CA GLU A 101 6.23 -5.98 8.00
C GLU A 101 5.26 -6.12 9.19
N GLU A 102 5.53 -5.43 10.30
CA GLU A 102 4.61 -5.39 11.45
C GLU A 102 3.31 -4.63 11.13
N PHE A 103 3.37 -3.55 10.33
CA PHE A 103 2.16 -2.85 9.84
C PHE A 103 1.32 -3.72 8.91
N GLU A 104 1.95 -4.43 7.98
CA GLU A 104 1.27 -5.35 7.07
C GLU A 104 0.60 -6.50 7.83
N ALA A 105 1.29 -7.07 8.82
CA ALA A 105 0.72 -8.08 9.70
C ALA A 105 -0.49 -7.54 10.49
N MET A 106 -0.43 -6.29 10.95
CA MET A 106 -1.56 -5.66 11.64
C MET A 106 -2.77 -5.46 10.70
N ALA A 107 -2.54 -5.10 9.43
CA ALA A 107 -3.60 -5.04 8.43
C ALA A 107 -4.25 -6.41 8.20
N ASP A 108 -3.45 -7.48 8.13
CA ASP A 108 -3.95 -8.86 8.02
C ASP A 108 -4.79 -9.27 9.23
N VAL A 109 -4.32 -8.98 10.45
CA VAL A 109 -5.08 -9.25 11.68
C VAL A 109 -6.40 -8.47 11.66
N GLY A 110 -6.39 -7.21 11.24
CA GLY A 110 -7.59 -6.38 11.11
C GLY A 110 -8.61 -6.99 10.13
N ARG A 111 -8.13 -7.53 9.01
CA ARG A 111 -8.93 -8.23 8.00
C ARG A 111 -9.53 -9.53 8.54
N GLU A 112 -8.73 -10.37 9.20
CA GLU A 112 -9.19 -11.62 9.82
C GLU A 112 -10.27 -11.40 10.88
N HIS A 113 -10.16 -10.30 11.64
CA HIS A 113 -11.14 -9.94 12.67
C HIS A 113 -12.33 -9.15 12.12
N GLY A 114 -12.42 -8.96 10.79
CA GLY A 114 -13.51 -8.23 10.13
C GLY A 114 -13.55 -6.73 10.45
N VAL A 115 -12.44 -6.18 10.97
CA VAL A 115 -12.26 -4.75 11.20
C VAL A 115 -11.95 -4.02 9.89
N LEU A 116 -11.24 -4.70 8.98
CA LEU A 116 -10.90 -4.22 7.65
C LEU A 116 -11.53 -5.14 6.59
N ALA A 117 -11.97 -4.56 5.47
CA ALA A 117 -12.29 -5.33 4.28
C ALA A 117 -11.00 -5.81 3.59
N GLU A 118 -11.11 -6.88 2.77
CA GLU A 118 -9.99 -7.41 1.98
C GLU A 118 -9.29 -6.31 1.16
N ARG A 119 -10.09 -5.44 0.53
CA ARG A 119 -9.60 -4.32 -0.29
C ARG A 119 -8.83 -3.29 0.53
N GLU A 120 -9.32 -2.94 1.70
CA GLU A 120 -8.67 -1.94 2.56
C GLU A 120 -7.31 -2.46 3.04
N SER A 121 -7.24 -3.75 3.40
CA SER A 121 -5.98 -4.40 3.78
C SER A 121 -4.98 -4.40 2.62
N LEU A 122 -5.42 -4.67 1.39
CA LEU A 122 -4.56 -4.67 0.21
C LEU A 122 -4.02 -3.26 -0.09
N THR A 123 -4.87 -2.24 -0.08
CA THR A 123 -4.45 -0.85 -0.30
C THR A 123 -3.44 -0.39 0.74
N ILE A 124 -3.59 -0.79 2.02
CA ILE A 124 -2.61 -0.47 3.07
C ILE A 124 -1.25 -1.09 2.75
N LYS A 125 -1.20 -2.35 2.30
CA LYS A 125 0.05 -3.03 1.93
C LYS A 125 0.72 -2.33 0.74
N ASN A 126 -0.05 -2.08 -0.32
CA ASN A 126 0.45 -1.41 -1.52
C ASN A 126 0.96 0.01 -1.22
N LEU A 127 0.35 0.73 -0.28
CA LEU A 127 0.84 2.05 0.14
C LEU A 127 2.28 1.98 0.68
N PHE A 128 2.64 0.89 1.39
CA PHE A 128 4.00 0.72 1.88
C PHE A 128 4.96 0.35 0.75
N GLU A 129 4.56 -0.54 -0.15
CA GLU A 129 5.34 -0.95 -1.33
C GLU A 129 5.54 0.20 -2.33
N PHE A 130 4.53 1.08 -2.48
CA PHE A 130 4.53 2.22 -3.42
C PHE A 130 5.72 3.15 -3.24
N ALA A 131 6.27 3.24 -2.02
CA ALA A 131 7.47 4.04 -1.74
C ALA A 131 8.73 3.51 -2.44
N ASP A 132 8.76 2.22 -2.75
CA ASP A 132 9.90 1.52 -3.36
C ASP A 132 9.69 1.23 -4.86
N LEU A 133 8.47 1.48 -5.38
CA LEU A 133 8.15 1.30 -6.80
C LEU A 133 8.74 2.41 -7.68
N GLN A 134 9.16 2.00 -8.88
CA GLN A 134 9.73 2.87 -9.90
C GLN A 134 8.80 2.96 -11.12
N VAL A 135 9.05 3.95 -11.99
CA VAL A 135 8.30 4.15 -13.24
C VAL A 135 8.26 2.89 -14.11
N GLN A 136 9.36 2.15 -14.18
CA GLN A 136 9.45 0.89 -14.93
C GLN A 136 8.46 -0.18 -14.46
N ASP A 137 8.01 -0.13 -13.21
CA ASP A 137 7.12 -1.12 -12.63
C ASP A 137 5.66 -0.87 -13.04
N ALA A 138 5.31 0.36 -13.43
CA ALA A 138 3.93 0.78 -13.72
C ALA A 138 3.70 1.32 -15.15
N LEU A 139 4.75 1.58 -15.94
CA LEU A 139 4.58 2.17 -17.27
C LEU A 139 3.80 1.28 -18.24
N THR A 140 3.15 1.90 -19.23
CA THR A 140 2.63 1.22 -20.41
C THR A 140 3.76 1.05 -21.46
N PRO A 141 4.14 -0.20 -21.82
CA PRO A 141 5.27 -0.44 -22.71
C PRO A 141 5.07 0.05 -24.15
N ARG A 142 6.16 0.48 -24.81
CA ARG A 142 6.13 0.99 -26.20
C ARG A 142 5.45 0.07 -27.22
N THR A 143 5.53 -1.24 -27.01
CA THR A 143 5.03 -2.27 -27.92
C THR A 143 3.50 -2.32 -27.99
N VAL A 144 2.83 -1.73 -27.00
CA VAL A 144 1.36 -1.72 -26.88
C VAL A 144 0.79 -0.30 -26.87
N LEU A 145 1.62 0.72 -27.13
CA LEU A 145 1.15 2.11 -27.14
C LEU A 145 0.21 2.37 -28.30
N PHE A 146 -0.93 2.97 -27.97
CA PHE A 146 -1.81 3.61 -28.93
C PHE A 146 -1.27 5.01 -29.27
N THR A 147 -0.82 5.21 -30.50
CA THR A 147 -0.16 6.45 -30.94
C THR A 147 -0.62 6.86 -32.33
N PHE A 148 -0.47 8.15 -32.66
CA PHE A 148 -0.70 8.66 -34.02
C PHE A 148 0.56 9.29 -34.62
N PRO A 149 0.76 9.20 -35.95
CA PRO A 149 1.74 10.04 -36.64
C PRO A 149 1.42 11.52 -36.46
N ALA A 150 2.43 12.34 -36.14
CA ALA A 150 2.23 13.77 -35.87
C ALA A 150 1.72 14.58 -37.09
N ASP A 151 1.95 14.07 -38.30
CA ASP A 151 1.51 14.65 -39.58
C ASP A 151 0.14 14.15 -40.04
N GLN A 152 -0.44 13.15 -39.36
CA GLN A 152 -1.80 12.70 -39.66
C GLN A 152 -2.80 13.85 -39.46
N THR A 153 -3.81 13.92 -40.33
CA THR A 153 -4.87 14.92 -40.24
C THR A 153 -5.98 14.47 -39.31
N VAL A 154 -6.71 15.42 -38.71
CA VAL A 154 -7.87 15.13 -37.85
C VAL A 154 -8.89 14.26 -38.57
N GLY A 155 -9.21 14.56 -39.84
CA GLY A 155 -10.12 13.76 -40.65
C GLY A 155 -9.62 12.33 -40.85
N GLY A 156 -8.31 12.14 -41.07
CA GLY A 156 -7.69 10.83 -41.20
C GLY A 156 -7.80 9.99 -39.91
N VAL A 157 -7.68 10.62 -38.74
CA VAL A 157 -7.85 9.95 -37.45
C VAL A 157 -9.29 9.46 -37.28
N ILE A 158 -10.27 10.35 -37.46
CA ILE A 158 -11.70 10.06 -37.26
C ILE A 158 -12.22 9.03 -38.28
N ALA A 159 -11.72 9.08 -39.51
CA ALA A 159 -12.09 8.10 -40.54
C ALA A 159 -11.51 6.70 -40.25
N ALA A 160 -10.30 6.63 -39.69
CA ALA A 160 -9.62 5.37 -39.40
C ALA A 160 -10.04 4.75 -38.06
N HIS A 161 -10.55 5.55 -37.12
CA HIS A 161 -10.88 5.10 -35.76
C HIS A 161 -12.29 5.56 -35.40
N SER A 162 -13.19 4.59 -35.28
CA SER A 162 -14.57 4.84 -34.81
C SER A 162 -14.61 5.32 -33.36
N GLU A 163 -13.61 4.94 -32.56
CA GLU A 163 -13.49 5.28 -31.14
C GLU A 163 -12.04 5.63 -30.81
N LEU A 164 -11.88 6.59 -29.89
CA LEU A 164 -10.59 6.95 -29.32
C LEU A 164 -10.60 6.54 -27.84
N PRO A 165 -9.97 5.42 -27.46
CA PRO A 165 -10.09 4.90 -26.10
C PRO A 165 -9.40 5.82 -25.08
N TYR A 166 -8.24 6.38 -25.42
CA TYR A 166 -7.44 7.15 -24.47
C TYR A 166 -7.67 8.65 -24.55
N ALA A 167 -7.68 9.31 -23.39
CA ALA A 167 -7.81 10.77 -23.29
C ALA A 167 -6.58 11.52 -23.81
N ARG A 168 -5.38 10.92 -23.64
CA ARG A 168 -4.08 11.49 -24.01
C ARG A 168 -3.37 10.50 -24.93
N ILE A 169 -3.10 10.93 -26.16
CA ILE A 169 -2.57 10.04 -27.19
C ILE A 169 -1.21 10.58 -27.64
N PRO A 170 -0.10 9.85 -27.40
CA PRO A 170 1.22 10.27 -27.82
C PRO A 170 1.32 10.38 -29.36
N LEU A 171 2.08 11.38 -29.81
CA LEU A 171 2.36 11.60 -31.22
C LEU A 171 3.76 11.10 -31.57
N ARG A 172 3.82 10.23 -32.58
CA ARG A 172 5.06 9.66 -33.10
C ARG A 172 5.59 10.50 -34.28
N ASP A 173 6.89 10.76 -34.28
CA ASP A 173 7.61 11.27 -35.47
C ASP A 173 7.83 10.09 -36.46
N PRO A 174 7.27 10.13 -37.68
CA PRO A 174 7.47 9.07 -38.68
C PRO A 174 8.94 8.82 -39.02
N ALA A 175 9.78 9.85 -38.97
CA ALA A 175 11.20 9.75 -39.26
C ALA A 175 12.00 9.24 -38.05
N ARG A 176 11.51 9.46 -36.82
CA ARG A 176 12.18 9.07 -35.58
C ARG A 176 11.17 8.52 -34.56
N PRO A 177 10.75 7.26 -34.69
CA PRO A 177 9.77 6.64 -33.79
C PRO A 177 10.14 6.70 -32.31
N GLU A 178 11.44 6.62 -32.02
CA GLU A 178 12.01 6.71 -30.67
C GLU A 178 11.84 8.12 -30.04
N HIS A 179 11.58 9.15 -30.86
CA HIS A 179 11.38 10.53 -30.41
C HIS A 179 9.89 10.87 -30.30
N THR A 180 9.25 10.37 -29.24
CA THR A 180 7.89 10.76 -28.87
C THR A 180 7.95 11.87 -27.83
N GLU A 181 7.80 13.12 -28.28
CA GLU A 181 7.96 14.33 -27.43
C GLU A 181 6.66 15.12 -27.25
N HIS A 182 5.59 14.67 -27.89
CA HIS A 182 4.32 15.37 -27.87
C HIS A 182 3.17 14.39 -27.72
N TYR A 183 2.02 14.90 -27.27
CA TYR A 183 0.76 14.18 -27.25
C TYR A 183 -0.38 15.10 -27.68
N VAL A 184 -1.53 14.53 -28.01
CA VAL A 184 -2.78 15.25 -28.26
C VAL A 184 -3.85 14.82 -27.28
N LEU A 185 -4.75 15.72 -26.95
CA LEU A 185 -5.97 15.36 -26.23
C LEU A 185 -7.00 14.85 -27.21
N ARG A 186 -7.65 13.73 -26.88
CA ARG A 186 -8.83 13.24 -27.60
C ARG A 186 -9.89 14.34 -27.73
N ALA A 187 -10.13 15.11 -26.67
CA ALA A 187 -11.09 16.22 -26.69
C ALA A 187 -10.73 17.28 -27.74
N ASP A 188 -9.45 17.60 -27.90
CA ASP A 188 -8.98 18.59 -28.88
C ASP A 188 -9.16 18.06 -30.32
N VAL A 189 -8.89 16.76 -30.55
CA VAL A 189 -9.10 16.11 -31.86
C VAL A 189 -10.59 16.06 -32.23
N LEU A 190 -11.45 15.63 -31.29
CA LEU A 190 -12.90 15.57 -31.51
C LEU A 190 -13.49 16.97 -31.70
N SER A 191 -13.01 17.97 -30.96
CA SER A 191 -13.41 19.37 -31.13
C SER A 191 -13.03 19.90 -32.51
N ALA A 192 -11.80 19.67 -32.98
CA ALA A 192 -11.37 20.09 -34.32
C ALA A 192 -12.22 19.41 -35.41
N ALA A 193 -12.55 18.12 -35.24
CA ALA A 193 -13.43 17.41 -36.17
C ALA A 193 -14.85 17.99 -36.20
N ALA A 194 -15.39 18.39 -35.05
CA ALA A 194 -16.72 19.01 -34.94
C ALA A 194 -16.78 20.43 -35.54
N HIS A 195 -15.64 21.10 -35.70
CA HIS A 195 -15.52 22.40 -36.37
C HIS A 195 -15.13 22.27 -37.86
N ASP A 196 -15.28 21.09 -38.45
CA ASP A 196 -14.93 20.77 -39.84
C ASP A 196 -13.44 21.01 -40.19
N GLU A 197 -12.55 21.03 -39.19
CA GLU A 197 -11.10 21.22 -39.38
C GLU A 197 -10.39 19.92 -39.81
N HIS A 198 -10.97 19.15 -40.73
CA HIS A 198 -10.51 17.80 -41.07
C HIS A 198 -9.09 17.75 -41.65
N GLU A 199 -8.65 18.79 -42.34
CA GLU A 199 -7.30 18.88 -42.94
C GLU A 199 -6.24 19.36 -41.94
N ARG A 200 -6.64 19.75 -40.73
CA ARG A 200 -5.72 20.21 -39.71
C ARG A 200 -4.80 19.06 -39.25
N PRO A 201 -3.47 19.23 -39.28
CA PRO A 201 -2.56 18.18 -38.85
C PRO A 201 -2.48 18.11 -37.32
N LEU A 202 -2.34 16.89 -36.76
CA LEU A 202 -2.29 16.67 -35.31
C LEU A 202 -1.18 17.45 -34.60
N ARG A 203 -0.03 17.68 -35.25
CA ARG A 203 1.05 18.53 -34.72
C ARG A 203 0.60 19.93 -34.30
N SER A 204 -0.49 20.46 -34.86
CA SER A 204 -1.03 21.77 -34.51
C SER A 204 -1.92 21.77 -33.26
N LEU A 205 -2.23 20.58 -32.73
CA LEU A 205 -2.93 20.32 -31.47
C LEU A 205 -1.96 19.74 -30.42
N ALA A 206 -0.68 19.60 -30.78
CA ALA A 206 0.33 18.95 -29.97
C ALA A 206 0.62 19.73 -28.69
N ARG A 207 0.70 19.00 -27.59
CA ARG A 207 1.16 19.47 -26.28
C ARG A 207 2.48 18.79 -25.94
N PRO A 208 3.41 19.49 -25.26
CA PRO A 208 4.69 18.90 -24.89
C PRO A 208 4.47 17.72 -23.94
N LEU A 209 5.19 16.62 -24.18
CA LEU A 209 5.19 15.42 -23.35
C LEU A 209 6.46 15.42 -22.50
N ARG A 210 6.29 15.50 -21.18
CA ARG A 210 7.42 15.44 -20.24
C ARG A 210 8.16 14.11 -20.39
N GLN A 211 9.48 14.17 -20.19
CA GLN A 211 10.34 12.99 -20.23
C GLN A 211 10.77 12.64 -18.81
N VAL A 212 10.69 11.36 -18.47
CA VAL A 212 11.13 10.78 -17.20
C VAL A 212 11.99 9.54 -17.46
N THR A 213 12.76 9.12 -16.46
CA THR A 213 13.56 7.90 -16.55
C THR A 213 12.84 6.71 -15.89
N PRO A 214 13.14 5.46 -16.28
CA PRO A 214 12.51 4.27 -15.72
C PRO A 214 12.75 4.10 -14.21
N GLU A 215 13.85 4.62 -13.69
CA GLU A 215 14.30 4.45 -12.30
C GLU A 215 13.72 5.50 -11.34
N LEU A 216 12.99 6.50 -11.87
CA LEU A 216 12.33 7.51 -11.05
C LEU A 216 11.28 6.83 -10.15
N GLY A 217 11.25 7.18 -8.86
CA GLY A 217 10.26 6.64 -7.93
C GLY A 217 8.84 7.12 -8.26
N LEU A 218 7.84 6.24 -8.12
CA LEU A 218 6.44 6.59 -8.39
C LEU A 218 5.92 7.70 -7.46
N ALA A 219 6.38 7.74 -6.21
CA ALA A 219 6.03 8.79 -5.26
C ALA A 219 6.53 10.18 -5.69
N ASP A 220 7.73 10.25 -6.28
CA ASP A 220 8.30 11.50 -6.80
C ASP A 220 7.61 11.92 -8.10
N LEU A 221 7.26 10.94 -8.95
CA LEU A 221 6.46 11.20 -10.15
C LEU A 221 5.06 11.72 -9.81
N LEU A 222 4.40 11.15 -8.80
CA LEU A 222 3.10 11.61 -8.32
C LEU A 222 3.15 13.08 -7.88
N GLN A 223 4.17 13.46 -7.10
CA GLN A 223 4.38 14.86 -6.72
C GLN A 223 4.62 15.76 -7.93
N THR A 224 5.37 15.27 -8.92
CA THR A 224 5.63 15.99 -10.16
C THR A 224 4.34 16.25 -10.94
N PHE A 225 3.48 15.25 -11.12
CA PHE A 225 2.17 15.40 -11.77
C PHE A 225 1.25 16.36 -11.01
N GLN A 226 1.22 16.27 -9.67
CA GLN A 226 0.43 17.21 -8.85
C GLN A 226 0.91 18.66 -8.98
N ALA A 227 2.24 18.87 -9.00
CA ALA A 227 2.81 20.22 -9.08
C ALA A 227 2.67 20.86 -10.47
N SER A 228 2.79 20.07 -11.54
CA SER A 228 2.72 20.56 -12.92
C SER A 228 1.30 20.59 -13.49
N GLY A 229 0.37 19.81 -12.92
CA GLY A 229 -0.94 19.55 -13.53
C GLY A 229 -0.87 18.72 -14.82
N GLU A 230 0.28 18.09 -15.10
CA GLU A 230 0.45 17.12 -16.18
C GLU A 230 0.02 15.73 -15.71
N HIS A 231 -0.55 14.90 -16.59
CA HIS A 231 -1.08 13.57 -16.22
C HIS A 231 -0.48 12.45 -17.08
N ILE A 232 0.54 12.73 -17.90
CA ILE A 232 1.21 11.73 -18.73
C ILE A 232 2.67 12.16 -18.98
N ALA A 233 3.58 11.20 -19.00
CA ALA A 233 4.97 11.39 -19.34
C ALA A 233 5.47 10.27 -20.27
N ALA A 234 6.41 10.61 -21.16
CA ALA A 234 7.20 9.65 -21.91
C ALA A 234 8.33 9.11 -21.03
N VAL A 235 8.50 7.81 -21.01
CA VAL A 235 9.59 7.14 -20.31
C VAL A 235 10.70 6.84 -21.31
N LYS A 236 11.90 7.36 -21.07
CA LYS A 236 13.07 7.17 -21.94
C LYS A 236 14.21 6.51 -21.20
N ASP A 237 14.89 5.58 -21.88
CA ASP A 237 16.11 4.96 -21.35
C ASP A 237 17.32 5.92 -21.37
N GLU A 238 18.44 5.46 -20.85
CA GLU A 238 19.71 6.21 -20.79
C GLU A 238 20.25 6.63 -22.17
N TYR A 239 19.80 5.96 -23.24
CA TYR A 239 20.20 6.23 -24.62
C TYR A 239 19.19 7.14 -25.36
N GLY A 240 18.12 7.56 -24.69
CA GLY A 240 17.06 8.39 -25.24
C GLY A 240 16.01 7.63 -26.04
N GLY A 241 16.05 6.29 -26.03
CA GLY A 241 15.05 5.42 -26.64
C GLY A 241 13.73 5.46 -25.86
N LEU A 242 12.60 5.38 -26.57
CA LEU A 242 11.29 5.35 -25.92
C LEU A 242 11.09 3.96 -25.31
N VAL A 243 10.91 3.89 -24.00
CA VAL A 243 10.56 2.65 -23.28
C VAL A 243 9.04 2.47 -23.24
N GLY A 244 8.32 3.56 -23.03
CA GLY A 244 6.87 3.57 -22.90
C GLY A 244 6.32 4.93 -22.48
N VAL A 245 5.10 4.94 -21.97
CA VAL A 245 4.51 6.11 -21.31
C VAL A 245 4.01 5.73 -19.92
N ILE A 246 3.95 6.69 -19.03
CA ILE A 246 3.33 6.52 -17.71
C ILE A 246 2.32 7.64 -17.49
N SER A 247 1.13 7.26 -17.02
CA SER A 247 0.02 8.17 -16.75
C SER A 247 -0.13 8.43 -15.25
N LEU A 248 -0.88 9.47 -14.87
CA LEU A 248 -1.29 9.64 -13.47
C LEU A 248 -2.22 8.49 -13.03
N GLU A 249 -3.01 7.95 -13.94
CA GLU A 249 -3.87 6.80 -13.68
C GLU A 249 -3.03 5.59 -13.24
N ASP A 250 -1.99 5.22 -13.99
CA ASP A 250 -1.07 4.09 -13.69
C ASP A 250 -0.43 4.22 -12.29
N VAL A 251 -0.08 5.45 -11.90
CA VAL A 251 0.53 5.74 -10.59
C VAL A 251 -0.48 5.51 -9.45
N ILE A 252 -1.74 5.90 -9.66
CA ILE A 252 -2.81 5.69 -8.68
C ILE A 252 -3.22 4.22 -8.62
N GLU A 253 -3.26 3.53 -9.76
CA GLU A 253 -3.51 2.08 -9.84
C GLU A 253 -2.48 1.29 -9.04
N SER A 254 -1.20 1.66 -9.17
CA SER A 254 -0.11 1.05 -8.40
C SER A 254 -0.28 1.25 -6.89
N LEU A 255 -0.77 2.41 -6.46
CA LEU A 255 -1.06 2.70 -5.05
C LEU A 255 -2.26 1.90 -4.55
N LEU A 256 -3.33 1.82 -5.33
CA LEU A 256 -4.57 1.14 -4.94
C LEU A 256 -4.49 -0.39 -5.10
N GLY A 257 -3.62 -0.88 -5.97
CA GLY A 257 -3.51 -2.28 -6.40
C GLY A 257 -4.67 -2.78 -7.25
N ILE A 258 -5.30 -1.89 -8.01
CA ILE A 258 -6.41 -2.22 -8.90
C ILE A 258 -6.27 -1.45 -10.21
N GLU A 259 -6.68 -2.07 -11.31
CA GLU A 259 -6.82 -1.41 -12.60
C GLU A 259 -8.07 -0.51 -12.59
N ILE A 260 -7.93 0.73 -13.06
CA ILE A 260 -9.04 1.66 -13.28
C ILE A 260 -9.53 1.43 -14.71
N VAL A 261 -10.50 0.52 -14.85
CA VAL A 261 -11.07 0.16 -16.15
C VAL A 261 -12.14 1.17 -16.57
N ASP A 262 -11.93 1.83 -17.70
CA ASP A 262 -12.93 2.69 -18.34
C ASP A 262 -13.93 1.84 -19.16
N GLU A 263 -15.11 2.38 -19.43
CA GLU A 263 -16.23 1.70 -20.09
C GLU A 263 -15.91 1.26 -21.53
N VAL A 264 -14.92 1.91 -22.14
CA VAL A 264 -14.45 1.66 -23.51
C VAL A 264 -13.21 0.77 -23.58
N ASP A 265 -12.63 0.38 -22.45
CA ASP A 265 -11.40 -0.38 -22.41
C ASP A 265 -11.63 -1.85 -22.79
N LYS A 266 -10.83 -2.32 -23.75
CA LYS A 266 -10.88 -3.72 -24.23
C LYS A 266 -9.90 -4.63 -23.49
N VAL A 267 -8.93 -4.05 -22.80
CA VAL A 267 -7.84 -4.73 -22.09
C VAL A 267 -7.68 -4.02 -20.76
N SER A 268 -7.76 -4.76 -19.65
CA SER A 268 -7.68 -4.19 -18.31
C SER A 268 -6.26 -3.89 -17.84
N ASP A 269 -5.27 -4.65 -18.27
CA ASP A 269 -3.85 -4.46 -17.91
C ASP A 269 -3.00 -4.53 -19.19
N LEU A 270 -2.44 -3.37 -19.56
CA LEU A 270 -1.63 -3.22 -20.77
C LEU A 270 -0.23 -3.82 -20.62
N GLN A 271 0.34 -3.88 -19.41
CA GLN A 271 1.62 -4.52 -19.17
C GLN A 271 1.54 -6.04 -19.31
N ALA A 272 0.54 -6.67 -18.69
CA ALA A 272 0.30 -8.11 -18.84
C ALA A 272 0.01 -8.47 -20.30
N TRP A 273 -0.73 -7.61 -21.01
CA TRP A 273 -0.98 -7.81 -22.44
C TRP A 273 0.30 -7.72 -23.27
N ALA A 274 1.19 -6.75 -22.98
CA ALA A 274 2.49 -6.63 -23.63
C ALA A 274 3.35 -7.89 -23.42
N ARG A 275 3.39 -8.43 -22.19
CA ARG A 275 4.11 -9.68 -21.88
C ARG A 275 3.55 -10.87 -22.68
N THR A 276 2.23 -10.95 -22.81
CA THR A 276 1.56 -12.00 -23.59
C THR A 276 1.91 -11.92 -25.07
N LYS A 277 1.93 -10.72 -25.65
CA LYS A 277 2.36 -10.48 -27.04
C LYS A 277 3.82 -10.82 -27.27
N ALA A 278 4.70 -10.51 -26.31
CA ALA A 278 6.12 -10.82 -26.42
C ALA A 278 6.41 -12.35 -26.44
N LEU A 279 5.52 -13.15 -25.85
CA LEU A 279 5.61 -14.61 -25.80
C LEU A 279 4.92 -15.31 -26.98
N ALA A 280 4.11 -14.60 -27.76
CA ALA A 280 3.45 -15.15 -28.94
C ALA A 280 4.46 -15.31 -30.10
N PRO A 281 4.44 -16.41 -30.86
CA PRO A 281 5.27 -16.55 -32.05
C PRO A 281 4.91 -15.45 -33.07
N PRO A 282 5.88 -14.93 -33.83
CA PRO A 282 5.61 -13.91 -34.84
C PRO A 282 4.66 -14.45 -35.91
N GLU A 283 3.64 -13.64 -36.27
CA GLU A 283 2.75 -13.88 -37.42
C GLU A 283 3.49 -13.72 -38.76
#